data_AF-A0A8K0VEP7-F1
#
_entry.id   AF-A0A8K0VEP7-F1
#
_cell.length_a   1.000
_cell.length_b   1.000
_cell.length_c   1.000
_cell.angle_alpha   90.00
_cell.angle_beta   90.00
_cell.angle_gamma   90.00
#
_symmetry.space_group_name_H-M   'P 1'
#
loop_
_entity.id
_entity.type
_entity.pdbx_description
1 polymer ?
#
loop_
_entity_poly.entity_id
_entity_poly.type
_entity_poly.pdbx_seq_one_letter_code
_entity_poly.pdbx_strand_id
1 'polypeptide(L)'
;MNSGNSATSSSSSVSTTGSVMEQVLRKAYKDPAKLRQGLDQLWGQGTYTIRLRNNRYIISGPRILTHDELEQLEEFAHQHYDSV
;
A
#
# COMPACT_ATOMS: atom_id res chain seq x y z
N MET A 1 -32.50 -6.62 -43.20
CA MET A 1 -32.11 -7.67 -42.25
C MET A 1 -30.90 -7.18 -41.47
N ASN A 2 -30.96 -7.42 -40.16
CA ASN A 2 -30.23 -6.79 -39.07
C ASN A 2 -28.81 -7.37 -38.89
N SER A 3 -28.01 -6.68 -38.04
CA SER A 3 -26.85 -7.17 -37.24
C SER A 3 -25.45 -6.93 -37.84
N GLY A 4 -24.46 -6.36 -37.15
CA GLY A 4 -24.39 -5.99 -35.75
C GLY A 4 -23.25 -5.02 -35.48
N ASN A 5 -23.59 -3.92 -34.79
CA ASN A 5 -22.63 -2.98 -34.23
C ASN A 5 -22.09 -3.61 -32.95
N SER A 6 -20.92 -4.23 -33.01
CA SER A 6 -20.20 -4.72 -31.83
C SER A 6 -19.48 -3.55 -31.15
N ALA A 7 -20.25 -2.66 -30.51
CA ALA A 7 -19.71 -1.81 -29.46
C ALA A 7 -19.52 -2.69 -28.23
N THR A 8 -18.40 -3.41 -28.17
CA THR A 8 -17.99 -4.10 -26.96
C THR A 8 -17.67 -3.01 -25.94
N SER A 9 -18.64 -2.79 -25.07
CA SER A 9 -18.54 -2.01 -23.86
C SER A 9 -17.45 -2.65 -22.99
N SER A 10 -16.21 -2.19 -23.13
CA SER A 10 -15.19 -2.43 -22.11
C SER A 10 -15.47 -1.50 -20.94
N SER A 11 -16.50 -1.85 -20.19
CA SER A 11 -16.68 -1.41 -18.81
C SER A 11 -15.53 -1.97 -17.99
N SER A 12 -14.45 -1.23 -17.87
CA SER A 12 -13.54 -1.38 -16.74
C SER A 12 -13.64 -0.13 -15.89
N SER A 13 -14.73 -0.16 -15.11
CA SER A 13 -14.84 0.37 -13.76
C SER A 13 -13.96 1.55 -13.45
N VAL A 14 -14.52 2.74 -13.66
CA VAL A 14 -14.25 3.89 -12.82
C VAL A 14 -14.29 3.44 -11.35
N SER A 15 -13.12 3.26 -10.75
CA SER A 15 -13.01 3.13 -9.31
C SER A 15 -12.87 4.54 -8.76
N THR A 16 -13.97 5.30 -8.84
CA THR A 16 -14.14 6.51 -8.03
C THR A 16 -14.37 6.05 -6.60
N THR A 17 -13.30 5.95 -5.83
CA THR A 17 -13.38 5.93 -4.37
C THR A 17 -12.15 6.67 -3.88
N GLY A 18 -12.35 7.75 -3.11
CA GLY A 18 -11.40 8.86 -2.88
C GLY A 18 -9.93 8.47 -2.81
N SER A 19 -9.08 9.28 -3.43
CA SER A 19 -7.64 9.04 -3.69
C SER A 19 -6.85 8.52 -2.47
N VAL A 20 -6.99 7.23 -2.15
CA VAL A 20 -6.11 6.54 -1.22
C VAL A 20 -4.91 6.12 -2.03
N MET A 21 -3.76 6.65 -1.68
CA MET A 21 -2.52 6.37 -2.36
C MET A 21 -2.03 5.01 -1.91
N GLU A 22 -2.07 4.04 -2.82
CA GLU A 22 -1.56 2.69 -2.58
C GLU A 22 -0.07 2.62 -2.94
N GLN A 23 0.74 2.15 -2.00
CA GLN A 23 2.16 1.98 -2.16
C GLN A 23 2.53 0.55 -1.80
N VAL A 24 3.22 -0.12 -2.71
CA VAL A 24 3.70 -1.49 -2.48
C VAL A 24 5.07 -1.40 -1.85
N LEU A 25 5.21 -1.95 -0.66
CA LEU A 25 6.51 -2.10 -0.03
C LEU A 25 7.27 -3.22 -0.73
N ARG A 26 8.48 -2.88 -1.18
CA ARG A 26 9.36 -3.81 -1.90
C ARG A 26 9.99 -4.82 -0.95
N LYS A 27 10.21 -4.43 0.31
CA LYS A 27 10.74 -5.31 1.34
C LYS A 27 9.62 -6.06 2.05
N ALA A 28 9.87 -7.34 2.28
CA ALA A 28 9.03 -8.16 3.14
C ALA A 28 9.37 -7.83 4.59
N TYR A 29 8.42 -7.25 5.31
CA TYR A 29 8.55 -7.02 6.74
C TYR A 29 8.18 -8.32 7.46
N LYS A 30 9.11 -8.85 8.25
CA LYS A 30 8.85 -10.08 9.01
C LYS A 30 7.83 -9.84 10.13
N ASP A 31 7.84 -8.63 10.69
CA ASP A 31 6.93 -8.20 11.74
C ASP A 31 5.95 -7.12 11.27
N PRO A 32 4.68 -7.47 10.99
CA PRO A 32 3.66 -6.48 10.61
C PRO A 32 3.34 -5.50 11.75
N ALA A 33 3.60 -5.87 13.01
CA ALA A 33 3.41 -4.99 14.16
C ALA A 33 4.38 -3.81 14.15
N LYS A 34 5.65 -4.03 13.78
CA LYS A 34 6.67 -2.98 13.68
C LYS A 34 6.42 -2.04 12.51
N LEU A 35 6.04 -2.61 11.36
CA LEU A 35 5.58 -1.83 10.20
C LEU A 35 4.42 -0.92 10.60
N ARG A 36 3.45 -1.47 11.33
CA ARG A 36 2.31 -0.70 11.84
C ARG A 36 2.76 0.43 12.77
N GLN A 37 3.67 0.18 13.72
CA GLN A 37 4.19 1.23 14.59
C GLN A 37 4.89 2.36 13.82
N GLY A 38 5.71 2.05 12.81
CA GLY A 38 6.35 3.08 12.01
C GLY A 38 5.36 3.87 11.16
N LEU A 39 4.35 3.20 10.59
CA LEU A 39 3.25 3.89 9.88
C LEU A 39 2.41 4.73 10.82
N ASP A 40 2.25 4.31 12.07
CA ASP A 40 1.60 5.08 13.14
C ASP A 40 2.33 6.39 13.41
N GLN A 41 3.66 6.37 13.45
CA GLN A 41 4.46 7.58 13.63
C GLN A 41 4.41 8.51 12.41
N LEU A 42 4.32 7.97 11.20
CA LEU A 42 4.34 8.75 9.96
C LEU A 42 2.98 9.36 9.59
N TRP A 43 1.91 8.58 9.70
CA TRP A 43 0.54 8.96 9.28
C TRP A 43 -0.46 9.09 10.43
N GLY A 44 -0.12 8.61 11.63
CA GLY A 44 -1.06 8.49 12.73
C GLY A 44 -1.89 7.21 12.68
N GLN A 45 -2.27 6.74 13.87
CA GLN A 45 -3.08 5.54 14.02
C GLN A 45 -4.44 5.67 13.31
N GLY A 46 -4.74 4.69 12.44
CA GLY A 46 -6.04 4.60 11.76
C GLY A 46 -6.15 5.40 10.46
N THR A 47 -5.11 6.16 10.09
CA THR A 47 -5.08 6.93 8.83
C THR A 47 -4.68 6.05 7.63
N TYR A 48 -4.14 4.86 7.88
CA TYR A 48 -3.61 3.97 6.86
C TYR A 48 -4.16 2.55 6.96
N THR A 49 -4.12 1.85 5.84
CA THR A 49 -4.51 0.44 5.73
C THR A 49 -3.31 -0.37 5.25
N ILE A 50 -3.03 -1.51 5.88
CA ILE A 50 -2.00 -2.45 5.42
C ILE A 50 -2.71 -3.69 4.87
N ARG A 51 -2.33 -4.15 3.69
CA ARG A 51 -2.81 -5.38 3.06
C ARG A 51 -1.62 -6.23 2.63
N LEU A 52 -1.63 -7.51 2.95
CA LEU A 52 -0.62 -8.46 2.45
C LEU A 52 -1.17 -9.13 1.18
N ARG A 53 -0.49 -8.95 0.04
CA ARG A 53 -0.88 -9.59 -1.23
C ARG A 53 0.36 -10.19 -1.88
N ASN A 54 0.31 -11.47 -2.21
CA ASN A 54 1.41 -12.18 -2.88
C ASN A 54 2.76 -11.99 -2.18
N ASN A 55 2.77 -12.13 -0.84
CA ASN A 55 3.95 -11.94 0.01
C ASN A 55 4.55 -10.51 -0.01
N ARG A 56 3.76 -9.51 -0.43
CA ARG A 56 4.13 -8.10 -0.43
C ARG A 56 3.14 -7.29 0.39
N TYR A 57 3.67 -6.40 1.22
CA TYR A 57 2.84 -5.47 1.96
C TYR A 57 2.46 -4.31 1.04
N ILE A 58 1.18 -4.00 1.01
CA ILE A 58 0.58 -2.88 0.29
C ILE A 58 0.00 -1.97 1.36
N ILE A 59 0.48 -0.74 1.40
CA ILE A 59 -0.05 0.29 2.29
C ILE A 59 -0.91 1.24 1.49
N SER A 60 -2.07 1.59 2.02
CA SER A 60 -2.98 2.57 1.44
C SER A 60 -3.14 3.70 2.44
N GLY A 61 -2.74 4.91 2.07
CA GLY A 61 -2.79 6.08 2.94
C GLY A 61 -3.36 7.33 2.24
N PRO A 62 -3.56 8.43 2.96
CA PRO A 62 -4.06 9.68 2.39
C PRO A 62 -3.02 10.40 1.53
N ARG A 63 -1.73 10.09 1.72
CA ARG A 63 -0.61 10.63 0.94
C ARG A 63 0.34 9.51 0.53
N ILE A 64 1.18 9.75 -0.47
CA ILE A 64 2.30 8.86 -0.81
C ILE A 64 3.42 9.10 0.21
N LEU A 65 4.06 8.04 0.70
CA LEU A 65 5.29 8.18 1.49
C LEU A 65 6.46 8.49 0.55
N THR A 66 7.26 9.48 0.93
CA THR A 66 8.50 9.76 0.22
C THR A 66 9.50 8.62 0.37
N HIS A 67 10.54 8.63 -0.46
CA HIS A 67 11.60 7.64 -0.36
C HIS A 67 12.27 7.67 1.02
N ASP A 68 12.55 8.86 1.56
CA ASP A 68 13.06 9.07 2.92
C ASP A 68 12.15 8.46 3.99
N GLU A 69 10.83 8.68 3.91
CA GLU A 69 9.90 8.14 4.91
C GLU A 69 9.82 6.61 4.82
N LEU A 70 9.86 6.06 3.61
CA LEU A 70 9.96 4.62 3.40
C LEU A 70 11.28 4.06 3.94
N GLU A 71 12.39 4.75 3.72
CA GLU A 71 13.70 4.34 4.21
C GLU A 71 13.74 4.36 5.74
N GLN A 72 13.23 5.43 6.38
CA GLN A 72 13.09 5.50 7.83
C GLN A 72 12.16 4.41 8.37
N LEU A 73 11.07 4.10 7.67
CA LEU A 73 10.16 3.00 8.03
C LEU A 73 10.86 1.63 7.90
N GLU A 74 11.68 1.46 6.86
CA GLU A 74 12.50 0.28 6.62
C GLU A 74 13.59 0.13 7.68
N GLU A 75 14.31 1.20 8.02
CA GLU A 75 15.32 1.26 9.06
C GLU A 75 14.70 0.99 10.42
N PHE A 76 13.55 1.59 10.74
CA PHE A 76 12.85 1.36 12.00
C PHE A 76 12.45 -0.12 12.16
N ALA A 77 12.01 -0.75 11.07
CA ALA A 77 11.70 -2.17 11.09
C ALA A 77 12.96 -3.07 11.08
N HIS A 78 14.05 -2.65 10.43
CA HIS A 78 15.32 -3.41 10.37
C HIS A 78 16.17 -3.29 11.64
N GLN A 79 16.21 -2.13 12.28
CA GLN A 79 16.95 -1.94 13.54
C GLN A 79 16.43 -2.86 14.65
N HIS A 80 15.20 -3.36 14.51
CA HIS A 80 14.65 -4.38 15.42
C HIS A 80 14.94 -5.82 15.00
N TYR A 81 15.64 -6.06 13.89
CA TYR A 81 15.99 -7.39 13.38
C TYR A 81 17.46 -7.76 13.65
N ASP A 82 18.36 -6.79 13.81
CA ASP A 82 19.80 -7.00 14.03
C ASP A 82 20.15 -7.27 15.50
N SER A 83 19.33 -8.05 16.21
CA SER A 83 19.63 -8.50 17.56
C SER A 83 19.07 -9.90 17.80
N VAL A 84 19.58 -10.88 17.05
CA VAL A 84 19.71 -12.30 17.45
C VAL A 84 20.77 -13.00 16.63
#